data_AF-A0A7G9WF86-F1
#
_entry.id   AF-A0A7G9WF86-F1
#
_cell.length_a   1.000
_cell.length_b   1.000
_cell.length_c   1.000
_cell.angle_alpha   90.00
_cell.angle_beta   90.00
_cell.angle_gamma   90.00
#
_symmetry.space_group_name_H-M   'P 1'
#
loop_
_entity.id
_entity.type
_entity.pdbx_description
1 polymer ?
#
loop_
_entity_poly.entity_id
_entity_poly.type
_entity_poly.pdbx_seq_one_letter_code
_entity_poly.pdbx_strand_id
1 'polypeptide(L)'
;MLTPEYLEHCPDDIVVLYSELDQLIMRDVVRRIMKTGHITSTAAWQVLRAQESGLIYDEIIAEAALYTNASEQQVQALFKDAGLKAVAYDSAIYTAAGLSPPPLAMVPAALQVLNAGLQKTQGYLQNLTKTTANGAQQAYIHAATIAEMQVESGAFDYVSAIRNAVRTAIDGGEWVTYPSGHHDRLDVATRRAVLTGINQTSAEVSLSYADDMECDLVETTAHAGARPSHMVWQGQVFSRSGKSDKYDDFAGATGYGTGAGLCGWHCRHSFHPFFEGLSESAYPKSKLKEYENQIVTYNGEKISYYDATQQQRAMERAIRDSKRKAAGFDEAVKSAKDEPTAKAMKQEFDAAAVRLKKQEAALKDFTQQTGLLRQREREQVVATKTAGKTVSFGRSPAQKAVQAANKQYQQWIHDVGASDAAPKTLAKYYQEKYNNSPAYQLLKGYSHAVDKGDIHPLVGLAQYQKSAAEIGEKIVGVTTSTGVTIESFATHFIDRIIGQTSTPHTDMRCGVTVDAAADALKNPVKLGSVRTLDNGDIRQTLYGKHATVTISICDKRLIQTNPR
;
A
#
# COMPACT_ATOMS: atom_id res chain seq x y z
N MET A 1 19.30 -6.12 30.39
CA MET A 1 19.23 -6.16 28.91
C MET A 1 18.00 -5.49 28.34
N LEU A 2 18.02 -5.24 27.03
CA LEU A 2 16.82 -4.90 26.25
C LEU A 2 16.04 -6.17 25.90
N THR A 3 14.72 -6.16 26.09
CA THR A 3 13.87 -7.30 25.74
C THR A 3 13.62 -7.37 24.22
N PRO A 4 13.37 -8.56 23.65
CA PRO A 4 12.98 -8.71 22.25
C PRO A 4 11.76 -7.88 21.85
N GLU A 5 10.80 -7.70 22.76
CA GLU A 5 9.59 -6.88 22.56
C GLU A 5 9.93 -5.40 22.51
N TYR A 6 10.84 -4.92 23.37
CA TYR A 6 11.32 -3.53 23.30
C TYR A 6 12.03 -3.27 21.98
N LEU A 7 12.95 -4.16 21.58
CA LEU A 7 13.68 -4.05 20.30
C LEU A 7 12.77 -4.18 19.08
N GLU A 8 11.61 -4.86 19.21
CA GLU A 8 10.62 -4.88 18.15
C GLU A 8 10.02 -3.49 17.90
N HIS A 9 9.74 -2.70 18.95
CA HIS A 9 8.96 -1.47 18.81
C HIS A 9 9.74 -0.16 18.97
N CYS A 10 10.96 -0.22 19.53
CA CYS A 10 11.78 0.97 19.75
C CYS A 10 12.03 1.84 18.51
N PRO A 11 12.10 1.32 17.25
CA PRO A 11 12.32 2.17 16.08
C PRO A 11 11.05 2.80 15.50
N ASP A 12 9.84 2.42 15.97
CA ASP A 12 8.59 2.65 15.25
C ASP A 12 8.34 4.14 14.96
N ASP A 13 8.54 5.02 15.95
CA ASP A 13 8.35 6.48 15.80
C ASP A 13 9.31 7.10 14.75
N ILE A 14 10.57 6.67 14.73
CA ILE A 14 11.57 7.17 13.77
C ILE A 14 11.26 6.62 12.36
N VAL A 15 10.81 5.37 12.25
CA VAL A 15 10.41 4.77 10.96
C VAL A 15 9.23 5.51 10.35
N VAL A 16 8.29 5.99 11.17
CA VAL A 16 7.19 6.80 10.68
C VAL A 16 7.69 8.09 10.03
N LEU A 17 8.59 8.83 10.68
CA LEU A 17 9.15 10.07 10.14
C LEU A 17 9.81 9.84 8.77
N TYR A 18 10.59 8.77 8.64
CA TYR A 18 11.28 8.44 7.39
C TYR A 18 10.32 7.90 6.31
N SER A 19 9.20 7.28 6.69
CA SER A 19 8.13 6.88 5.77
C SER A 19 7.35 8.07 5.20
N GLU A 20 7.30 9.19 5.92
CA GLU A 20 6.70 10.45 5.46
C GLU A 20 7.63 11.17 4.49
N LEU A 21 8.90 11.29 4.85
CA LEU A 21 9.93 11.83 3.97
C LEU A 21 9.92 11.11 2.60
N ASP A 22 9.91 9.79 2.62
CA ASP A 22 9.83 8.93 1.42
C ASP A 22 8.51 9.09 0.62
N GLN A 23 7.40 9.52 1.24
CA GLN A 23 6.20 9.89 0.48
C GLN A 23 6.27 11.30 -0.10
N LEU A 24 6.94 12.23 0.58
CA LEU A 24 7.10 13.61 0.12
C LEU A 24 8.03 13.68 -1.07
N ILE A 25 9.16 12.99 -1.01
CA ILE A 25 10.12 12.90 -2.10
C ILE A 25 9.41 12.29 -3.33
N MET A 26 8.70 11.17 -3.17
CA MET A 26 7.93 10.54 -4.26
C MET A 26 6.92 11.51 -4.89
N ARG A 27 6.17 12.25 -4.08
CA ARG A 27 5.22 13.24 -4.57
C ARG A 27 5.92 14.39 -5.28
N ASP A 28 7.08 14.82 -4.81
CA ASP A 28 7.85 15.86 -5.49
C ASP A 28 8.34 15.40 -6.86
N VAL A 29 8.91 14.20 -6.96
CA VAL A 29 9.31 13.58 -8.24
C VAL A 29 8.13 13.58 -9.21
N VAL A 30 6.96 13.10 -8.77
CA VAL A 30 5.75 13.06 -9.60
C VAL A 30 5.29 14.47 -9.98
N ARG A 31 5.23 15.39 -9.03
CA ARG A 31 4.84 16.79 -9.27
C ARG A 31 5.73 17.44 -10.33
N ARG A 32 7.05 17.20 -10.30
CA ARG A 32 7.98 17.72 -11.31
C ARG A 32 7.75 17.09 -12.68
N ILE A 33 7.55 15.78 -12.76
CA ILE A 33 7.16 15.11 -14.03
C ILE A 33 5.92 15.78 -14.60
N MET A 34 4.88 16.02 -13.80
CA MET A 34 3.65 16.68 -14.23
C MET A 34 3.85 18.17 -14.60
N LYS A 35 4.76 18.85 -13.90
CA LYS A 35 5.07 20.28 -14.13
C LYS A 35 5.77 20.52 -15.46
N THR A 36 6.56 19.56 -15.95
CA THR A 36 7.25 19.70 -17.25
C THR A 36 6.30 19.92 -18.43
N GLY A 37 4.99 19.62 -18.28
CA GLY A 37 3.98 19.94 -19.28
C GLY A 37 4.17 19.15 -20.57
N HIS A 38 3.76 19.72 -21.71
CA HIS A 38 3.83 19.06 -23.01
C HIS A 38 5.27 18.63 -23.35
N ILE A 39 5.50 17.32 -23.33
CA ILE A 39 6.79 16.71 -23.59
C ILE A 39 7.11 16.89 -25.07
N THR A 40 8.20 17.57 -25.37
CA THR A 40 8.67 17.83 -26.74
C THR A 40 10.19 17.75 -26.75
N SER A 41 10.80 17.43 -27.89
CA SER A 41 12.26 17.44 -28.08
C SER A 41 12.86 18.85 -28.20
N THR A 42 12.18 19.87 -27.67
CA THR A 42 12.62 21.27 -27.78
C THR A 42 13.73 21.58 -26.77
N ALA A 43 14.64 22.50 -27.14
CA ALA A 43 15.68 22.98 -26.23
C ALA A 43 15.11 23.55 -24.91
N ALA A 44 13.93 24.17 -24.95
CA ALA A 44 13.24 24.66 -23.76
C ALA A 44 12.84 23.52 -22.80
N TRP A 45 12.40 22.39 -23.33
CA TRP A 45 12.06 21.22 -22.53
C TRP A 45 13.31 20.57 -21.92
N GLN A 46 14.41 20.44 -22.68
CA GLN A 46 15.67 19.90 -22.17
C GLN A 46 16.29 20.80 -21.07
N VAL A 47 16.19 22.13 -21.22
CA VAL A 47 16.58 23.09 -20.19
C VAL A 47 15.72 22.95 -18.93
N LEU A 48 14.39 22.84 -19.06
CA LEU A 48 13.49 22.66 -17.93
C LEU A 48 13.78 21.35 -17.19
N ARG A 49 14.02 20.25 -17.92
CA ARG A 49 14.41 18.96 -17.34
C ARG A 49 15.71 19.09 -16.54
N ALA A 50 16.73 19.72 -17.11
CA ALA A 50 18.02 19.92 -16.44
C ALA A 50 17.89 20.79 -15.18
N GLN A 51 17.10 21.88 -15.25
CA GLN A 51 16.81 22.75 -14.11
C GLN A 51 16.10 21.98 -12.99
N GLU A 52 15.00 21.28 -13.29
CA GLU A 52 14.25 20.51 -12.30
C GLU A 52 15.10 19.35 -11.73
N SER A 53 15.98 18.74 -12.53
CA SER A 53 16.93 17.73 -12.07
C SER A 53 18.00 18.29 -11.13
N GLY A 54 18.43 19.54 -11.30
CA GLY A 54 19.34 20.20 -10.35
C GLY A 54 18.64 20.51 -9.03
N LEU A 55 17.44 21.09 -9.12
CA LEU A 55 16.64 21.52 -7.97
C LEU A 55 16.17 20.36 -7.09
N ILE A 56 15.78 19.22 -7.69
CA ILE A 56 15.24 18.09 -6.93
C ILE A 56 16.22 17.56 -5.89
N TYR A 57 17.52 17.49 -6.21
CA TYR A 57 18.52 17.00 -5.28
C TYR A 57 18.65 17.93 -4.07
N ASP A 58 18.84 19.23 -4.30
CA ASP A 58 19.04 20.22 -3.24
C ASP A 58 17.78 20.38 -2.36
N GLU A 59 16.60 20.35 -2.97
CA GLU A 59 15.32 20.45 -2.25
C GLU A 59 15.03 19.20 -1.41
N ILE A 60 15.32 17.99 -1.92
CA ILE A 60 15.22 16.77 -1.12
C ILE A 60 16.21 16.78 0.03
N ILE A 61 17.44 17.24 -0.18
CA ILE A 61 18.43 17.36 0.90
C ILE A 61 17.93 18.34 1.97
N ALA A 62 17.36 19.48 1.58
CA ALA A 62 16.79 20.46 2.50
C ALA A 62 15.59 19.87 3.28
N GLU A 63 14.68 19.17 2.59
CA GLU A 63 13.53 18.51 3.22
C GLU A 63 13.97 17.39 4.15
N ALA A 64 14.89 16.53 3.71
CA ALA A 64 15.45 15.47 4.51
C ALA A 64 16.21 15.99 5.74
N ALA A 65 16.85 17.16 5.66
CA ALA A 65 17.49 17.80 6.81
C ALA A 65 16.49 18.19 7.91
N LEU A 66 15.27 18.61 7.55
CA LEU A 66 14.20 18.90 8.53
C LEU A 66 13.81 17.63 9.31
N TYR A 67 13.63 16.52 8.60
CA TYR A 67 13.33 15.22 9.22
C TYR A 67 14.50 14.65 10.00
N THR A 68 15.73 14.81 9.48
CA THR A 68 16.94 14.37 10.16
C THR A 68 17.09 15.10 11.50
N ASN A 69 16.93 16.43 11.53
CA ASN A 69 16.98 17.22 12.77
C ASN A 69 15.86 16.85 13.74
N ALA A 70 14.64 16.62 13.25
CA ALA A 70 13.53 16.16 14.09
C ALA A 70 13.80 14.77 14.69
N SER A 71 14.38 13.87 13.90
CA SER A 71 14.74 12.52 14.33
C SER A 71 15.95 12.51 15.26
N GLU A 72 16.85 13.50 15.19
CA GLU A 72 18.08 13.52 15.98
C GLU A 72 17.79 13.51 17.49
N GLN A 73 16.86 14.35 17.93
CA GLN A 73 16.43 14.40 19.33
C GLN A 73 15.74 13.10 19.77
N GLN A 74 14.94 12.50 18.88
CA GLN A 74 14.26 11.23 19.17
C GLN A 74 15.25 10.08 19.27
N VAL A 75 16.23 10.00 18.35
CA VAL A 75 17.30 9.01 18.37
C VAL A 75 18.16 9.19 19.62
N GLN A 76 18.53 10.41 19.98
CA GLN A 76 19.30 10.68 21.20
C GLN A 76 18.53 10.24 22.46
N ALA A 77 17.24 10.59 22.57
CA ALA A 77 16.40 10.18 23.69
C ALA A 77 16.27 8.66 23.75
N LEU A 78 16.09 8.02 22.60
CA LEU A 78 15.96 6.57 22.48
C LEU A 78 17.23 5.81 22.88
N PHE A 79 18.40 6.28 22.44
CA PHE A 79 19.68 5.70 22.86
C PHE A 79 19.87 5.84 24.37
N LYS A 80 19.57 7.01 24.93
CA LYS A 80 19.65 7.25 26.38
C LYS A 80 18.70 6.34 27.15
N ASP A 81 17.44 6.22 26.73
CA ASP A 81 16.45 5.34 27.36
C ASP A 81 16.88 3.87 27.28
N ALA A 82 17.30 3.41 26.10
CA ALA A 82 17.77 2.05 25.89
C ALA A 82 19.00 1.72 26.75
N GLY A 83 19.98 2.62 26.80
CA GLY A 83 21.17 2.48 27.65
C GLY A 83 20.81 2.41 29.13
N LEU A 84 19.96 3.32 29.61
CA LEU A 84 19.49 3.32 31.00
C LEU A 84 18.70 2.05 31.34
N LYS A 85 17.85 1.58 30.42
CA LYS A 85 17.04 0.37 30.61
C LYS A 85 17.87 -0.90 30.64
N ALA A 86 18.87 -1.00 29.75
CA ALA A 86 19.81 -2.11 29.73
C ALA A 86 20.58 -2.19 31.05
N VAL A 87 21.19 -1.07 31.48
CA VAL A 87 21.93 -0.96 32.74
C VAL A 87 21.03 -1.22 33.94
N ALA A 88 19.83 -0.66 34.01
CA ALA A 88 18.93 -0.85 35.16
C ALA A 88 18.59 -2.34 35.38
N TYR A 89 18.38 -3.08 34.30
CA TYR A 89 18.15 -4.52 34.38
C TYR A 89 19.40 -5.27 34.84
N ASP A 90 20.55 -4.98 34.23
CA ASP A 90 21.82 -5.66 34.56
C ASP A 90 22.24 -5.35 36.00
N SER A 91 22.04 -4.11 36.46
CA SER A 91 22.28 -3.68 37.83
C SER A 91 21.49 -4.46 38.86
N ALA A 92 20.25 -4.85 38.57
CA ALA A 92 19.47 -5.69 39.48
C ALA A 92 20.13 -7.06 39.70
N ILE A 93 20.74 -7.63 38.65
CA ILE A 93 21.47 -8.90 38.72
C ILE A 93 22.75 -8.72 39.54
N TYR A 94 23.53 -7.67 39.25
CA TYR A 94 24.75 -7.37 40.00
C TYR A 94 24.47 -7.15 41.50
N THR A 95 23.43 -6.37 41.83
CA THR A 95 23.04 -6.14 43.22
C THR A 95 22.58 -7.42 43.92
N ALA A 96 21.84 -8.29 43.23
CA ALA A 96 21.49 -9.61 43.78
C ALA A 96 22.71 -10.50 44.02
N ALA A 97 23.79 -10.31 43.26
CA ALA A 97 25.08 -10.96 43.45
C ALA A 97 25.97 -10.28 44.52
N GLY A 98 25.48 -9.25 45.22
CA GLY A 98 26.22 -8.52 46.25
C GLY A 98 27.17 -7.44 45.73
N LEU A 99 27.09 -7.11 44.44
CA LEU A 99 27.91 -6.07 43.79
C LEU A 99 27.19 -4.71 43.79
N SER A 100 27.97 -3.65 43.60
CA SER A 100 27.48 -2.25 43.63
C SER A 100 27.72 -1.57 42.28
N PRO A 101 26.90 -1.84 41.26
CA PRO A 101 27.05 -1.23 39.94
C PRO A 101 26.83 0.30 40.04
N PRO A 102 27.78 1.13 39.57
CA PRO A 102 27.60 2.57 39.58
C PRO A 102 26.49 3.02 38.61
N PRO A 103 25.88 4.19 38.79
CA PRO A 103 24.97 4.77 37.79
C PRO A 103 25.69 5.01 36.45
N LEU A 104 24.97 4.92 35.33
CA LEU A 104 25.53 5.13 33.97
C LEU A 104 26.29 6.46 33.83
N ALA A 105 25.83 7.52 34.49
CA ALA A 105 26.49 8.83 34.48
C ALA A 105 27.91 8.81 35.10
N MET A 106 28.24 7.79 35.89
CA MET A 106 29.52 7.63 36.59
C MET A 106 30.43 6.59 35.94
N VAL A 107 30.07 6.04 34.76
CA VAL A 107 30.88 5.06 34.01
C VAL A 107 31.33 5.69 32.69
N PRO A 108 32.51 6.36 32.66
CA PRO A 108 32.97 7.07 31.46
C PRO A 108 33.08 6.19 30.22
N ALA A 109 33.54 4.94 30.37
CA ALA A 109 33.65 3.98 29.27
C ALA A 109 32.28 3.68 28.63
N ALA A 110 31.28 3.34 29.45
CA ALA A 110 29.92 3.11 28.99
C ALA A 110 29.26 4.36 28.36
N LEU A 111 29.52 5.56 28.89
CA LEU A 111 29.06 6.81 28.28
C LEU A 111 29.72 7.06 26.92
N GLN A 112 31.02 6.77 26.79
CA GLN A 112 31.73 6.91 25.52
C GLN A 112 31.17 5.95 24.47
N VAL A 113 30.92 4.69 24.84
CA VAL A 113 30.25 3.70 23.99
C VAL A 113 28.88 4.19 23.54
N LEU A 114 28.06 4.68 24.48
CA LEU A 114 26.72 5.20 24.20
C LEU A 114 26.77 6.35 23.18
N ASN A 115 27.67 7.30 23.39
CA ASN A 115 27.83 8.45 22.50
C ASN A 115 28.37 8.05 21.12
N ALA A 116 29.32 7.11 21.04
CA ALA A 116 29.85 6.59 19.79
C ALA A 116 28.77 5.86 18.98
N GLY A 117 27.96 5.03 19.63
CA GLY A 117 26.83 4.33 19.02
C GLY A 117 25.76 5.29 18.47
N LEU A 118 25.45 6.34 19.24
CA LEU A 118 24.53 7.40 18.81
C LEU A 118 25.07 8.12 17.56
N GLN A 119 26.32 8.59 17.59
CA GLN A 119 26.95 9.29 16.46
C GLN A 119 26.99 8.41 15.20
N LYS A 120 27.37 7.14 15.35
CA LYS A 120 27.39 6.16 14.25
C LYS A 120 26.00 6.00 13.62
N THR A 121 24.96 5.89 14.44
CA THR A 121 23.59 5.69 13.98
C THR A 121 23.04 6.95 13.29
N GLN A 122 23.30 8.13 13.85
CA GLN A 122 22.98 9.41 13.19
C GLN A 122 23.69 9.54 11.83
N GLY A 123 24.97 9.17 11.76
CA GLY A 123 25.72 9.14 10.50
C GLY A 123 25.10 8.21 9.45
N TYR A 124 24.62 7.03 9.86
CA TYR A 124 23.88 6.15 8.95
C TYR A 124 22.60 6.80 8.44
N LEU A 125 21.78 7.38 9.32
CA LEU A 125 20.54 8.05 8.94
C LEU A 125 20.77 9.22 7.97
N GLN A 126 21.83 10.01 8.17
CA GLN A 126 22.24 11.07 7.25
C GLN A 126 22.71 10.54 5.89
N ASN A 127 23.34 9.37 5.86
CA ASN A 127 23.74 8.76 4.58
C ASN A 127 22.54 8.20 3.83
N LEU A 128 21.57 7.61 4.53
CA LEU A 128 20.33 7.11 3.92
C LEU A 128 19.56 8.22 3.19
N THR A 129 19.47 9.42 3.78
CA THR A 129 18.81 10.56 3.15
C THR A 129 19.54 11.03 1.89
N LYS A 130 20.87 11.12 1.92
CA LYS A 130 21.69 11.46 0.74
C LYS A 130 21.53 10.44 -0.40
N THR A 131 21.57 9.14 -0.09
CA THR A 131 21.36 8.10 -1.12
C THR A 131 19.95 8.13 -1.70
N THR A 132 18.95 8.46 -0.86
CA THR A 132 17.56 8.59 -1.31
C THR A 132 17.39 9.79 -2.24
N ALA A 133 18.00 10.93 -1.91
CA ALA A 133 17.99 12.13 -2.75
C ALA A 133 18.59 11.86 -4.14
N ASN A 134 19.72 11.15 -4.19
CA ASN A 134 20.31 10.71 -5.45
C ASN A 134 19.37 9.77 -6.22
N GLY A 135 18.80 8.77 -5.55
CA GLY A 135 17.85 7.84 -6.16
C GLY A 135 16.60 8.53 -6.73
N ALA A 136 16.06 9.52 -6.04
CA ALA A 136 14.93 10.33 -6.51
C ALA A 136 15.27 11.15 -7.75
N GLN A 137 16.44 11.81 -7.75
CA GLN A 137 16.94 12.54 -8.92
C GLN A 137 17.07 11.60 -10.14
N GLN A 138 17.65 10.41 -9.95
CA GLN A 138 17.78 9.42 -11.02
C GLN A 138 16.41 8.92 -11.50
N ALA A 139 15.45 8.69 -10.60
CA ALA A 139 14.10 8.30 -10.96
C ALA A 139 13.41 9.39 -11.81
N TYR A 140 13.58 10.66 -11.46
CA TYR A 140 13.08 11.78 -12.25
C TYR A 140 13.72 11.82 -13.65
N ILE A 141 15.06 11.78 -13.73
CA ILE A 141 15.80 11.80 -15.01
C ILE A 141 15.34 10.64 -15.90
N HIS A 142 15.29 9.44 -15.35
CA HIS A 142 14.90 8.24 -16.09
C HIS A 142 13.46 8.31 -16.61
N ALA A 143 12.52 8.69 -15.74
CA ALA A 143 11.11 8.85 -16.12
C ALA A 143 10.92 9.91 -17.20
N ALA A 144 11.57 11.07 -17.06
CA ALA A 144 11.53 12.14 -18.05
C ALA A 144 12.13 11.70 -19.40
N THR A 145 13.23 10.92 -19.36
CA THR A 145 13.89 10.40 -20.57
C THR A 145 13.02 9.39 -21.31
N ILE A 146 12.39 8.45 -20.61
CA ILE A 146 11.44 7.50 -21.23
C ILE A 146 10.28 8.24 -21.89
N ALA A 147 9.75 9.25 -21.20
CA ALA A 147 8.65 10.04 -21.72
C ALA A 147 9.01 10.81 -22.99
N GLU A 148 10.19 11.44 -23.02
CA GLU A 148 10.74 12.10 -24.22
C GLU A 148 10.84 11.13 -25.40
N MET A 149 11.48 9.97 -25.17
CA MET A 149 11.64 8.94 -26.21
C MET A 149 10.31 8.43 -26.75
N GLN A 150 9.30 8.23 -25.88
CA GLN A 150 7.98 7.73 -26.26
C GLN A 150 7.20 8.72 -27.14
N VAL A 151 7.30 10.02 -26.85
CA VAL A 151 6.67 11.07 -27.65
C VAL A 151 7.44 11.32 -28.95
N GLU A 152 8.77 11.43 -28.87
CA GLU A 152 9.63 11.72 -30.03
C GLU A 152 9.54 10.62 -31.10
N SER A 153 9.52 9.36 -30.69
CA SER A 153 9.36 8.23 -31.62
C SER A 153 7.94 8.11 -32.20
N GLY A 154 6.97 8.88 -31.70
CA GLY A 154 5.55 8.74 -32.04
C GLY A 154 4.93 7.43 -31.54
N ALA A 155 5.63 6.66 -30.71
CA ALA A 155 5.15 5.37 -30.19
C ALA A 155 3.96 5.54 -29.25
N PHE A 156 3.87 6.66 -28.54
CA PHE A 156 2.76 6.98 -27.65
C PHE A 156 2.35 8.44 -27.76
N ASP A 157 1.06 8.69 -27.56
CA ASP A 157 0.57 10.04 -27.34
C ASP A 157 1.07 10.61 -26.00
N TYR A 158 1.02 11.92 -25.87
CA TYR A 158 1.48 12.66 -24.70
C TYR A 158 0.89 12.16 -23.37
N VAL A 159 -0.42 11.88 -23.33
CA VAL A 159 -1.10 11.44 -22.10
C VAL A 159 -0.61 10.06 -21.69
N SER A 160 -0.43 9.16 -22.66
CA SER A 160 0.13 7.83 -22.45
C SER A 160 1.60 7.88 -22.02
N ALA A 161 2.41 8.77 -22.60
CA ALA A 161 3.82 8.93 -22.24
C ALA A 161 4.01 9.46 -20.81
N ILE A 162 3.25 10.50 -20.41
CA ILE A 162 3.25 10.98 -19.01
C ILE A 162 2.80 9.88 -18.05
N ARG A 163 1.73 9.14 -18.41
CA ARG A 163 1.25 8.04 -17.57
C ARG A 163 2.33 7.00 -17.33
N ASN A 164 3.06 6.62 -18.37
CA ASN A 164 4.16 5.67 -18.26
C ASN A 164 5.30 6.24 -17.41
N ALA A 165 5.67 7.50 -17.61
CA ALA A 165 6.72 8.17 -16.83
C ALA A 165 6.40 8.22 -15.34
N VAL A 166 5.18 8.62 -14.98
CA VAL A 166 4.70 8.65 -13.59
C VAL A 166 4.71 7.24 -12.99
N ARG A 167 4.26 6.22 -13.72
CA ARG A 167 4.32 4.82 -13.27
C ARG A 167 5.76 4.36 -13.03
N THR A 168 6.66 4.64 -13.96
CA THR A 168 8.08 4.30 -13.84
C THR A 168 8.73 5.00 -12.64
N ALA A 169 8.45 6.29 -12.44
CA ALA A 169 8.95 7.01 -11.27
C ALA A 169 8.40 6.45 -9.95
N ILE A 170 7.12 6.09 -9.92
CA ILE A 170 6.47 5.53 -8.73
C ILE A 170 6.95 4.10 -8.41
N ASP A 171 7.11 3.26 -9.43
CA ASP A 171 7.57 1.88 -9.28
C ASP A 171 9.08 1.80 -9.04
N GLY A 172 9.86 2.67 -9.70
CA GLY A 172 11.32 2.73 -9.64
C GLY A 172 11.90 3.68 -8.59
N GLY A 173 11.09 4.56 -7.99
CA GLY A 173 11.57 5.67 -7.15
C GLY A 173 12.21 5.25 -5.83
N GLU A 174 13.19 6.07 -5.40
CA GLU A 174 13.71 6.20 -4.02
C GLU A 174 14.13 4.90 -3.33
N TRP A 175 15.12 4.23 -3.91
CA TRP A 175 15.82 3.14 -3.22
C TRP A 175 17.03 3.68 -2.47
N VAL A 176 17.18 3.24 -1.23
CA VAL A 176 18.48 3.22 -0.58
C VAL A 176 19.29 2.14 -1.28
N THR A 177 20.35 2.53 -1.95
CA THR A 177 21.26 1.61 -2.64
C THR A 177 22.50 1.39 -1.80
N TYR A 178 22.75 0.13 -1.43
CA TYR A 178 23.94 -0.27 -0.70
C TYR A 178 25.10 -0.55 -1.67
N PRO A 179 26.37 -0.43 -1.23
CA PRO A 179 27.52 -0.81 -2.04
C PRO A 179 27.49 -2.26 -2.55
N SER A 180 26.74 -3.15 -1.88
CA SER A 180 26.51 -4.53 -2.30
C SER A 180 25.56 -4.69 -3.50
N GLY A 181 24.93 -3.61 -3.97
CA GLY A 181 23.85 -3.66 -4.96
C GLY A 181 22.48 -4.04 -4.36
N HIS A 182 22.40 -4.25 -3.05
CA HIS A 182 21.13 -4.43 -2.37
C HIS A 182 20.34 -3.10 -2.35
N HIS A 183 19.02 -3.19 -2.48
CA HIS A 183 18.12 -2.05 -2.44
C HIS A 183 17.08 -2.23 -1.33
N ASP A 184 16.92 -1.21 -0.50
CA ASP A 184 15.85 -1.13 0.48
C ASP A 184 15.03 0.15 0.29
N ARG A 185 13.77 0.10 0.73
CA ARG A 185 12.99 1.32 0.96
C ARG A 185 13.54 2.06 2.17
N LEU A 186 13.42 3.39 2.17
CA LEU A 186 13.96 4.24 3.23
C LEU A 186 13.45 3.84 4.63
N ASP A 187 12.17 3.51 4.77
CA ASP A 187 11.56 3.04 6.02
C ASP A 187 12.20 1.74 6.54
N VAL A 188 12.50 0.80 5.63
CA VAL A 188 13.15 -0.49 5.95
C VAL A 188 14.60 -0.27 6.38
N ALA A 189 15.33 0.55 5.63
CA ALA A 189 16.72 0.90 5.93
C ALA A 189 16.85 1.62 7.28
N THR A 190 15.98 2.61 7.55
CA THR A 190 15.91 3.34 8.82
C THR A 190 15.62 2.41 9.98
N ARG A 191 14.61 1.54 9.87
CA ARG A 191 14.28 0.57 10.91
C ARG A 191 15.48 -0.29 11.27
N ARG A 192 16.17 -0.83 10.25
CA ARG A 192 17.34 -1.68 10.45
C ARG A 192 18.48 -0.90 11.12
N ALA A 193 18.77 0.33 10.67
CA ALA A 193 19.83 1.15 11.22
C ALA A 193 19.59 1.48 12.70
N VAL A 194 18.38 1.94 13.05
CA VAL A 194 18.03 2.33 14.43
C VAL A 194 18.04 1.12 15.36
N LEU A 195 17.34 0.03 15.01
CA LEU A 195 17.27 -1.17 15.84
C LEU A 195 18.67 -1.77 16.07
N THR A 196 19.45 -1.91 15.00
CA THR A 196 20.81 -2.48 15.07
C THR A 196 21.72 -1.58 15.91
N GLY A 197 21.67 -0.26 15.69
CA GLY A 197 22.45 0.70 16.46
C GLY A 197 22.15 0.65 17.96
N ILE A 198 20.86 0.65 18.32
CA ILE A 198 20.43 0.54 19.73
C ILE A 198 20.91 -0.76 20.35
N ASN A 199 20.66 -1.89 19.69
CA ASN A 199 20.98 -3.20 20.25
C ASN A 199 22.50 -3.38 20.43
N GLN A 200 23.30 -3.01 19.43
CA GLN A 200 24.76 -3.06 19.52
C GLN A 200 25.30 -2.14 20.62
N THR A 201 24.78 -0.91 20.70
CA THR A 201 25.26 0.06 21.70
C THR A 201 24.91 -0.37 23.11
N SER A 202 23.68 -0.83 23.34
CA SER A 202 23.27 -1.36 24.64
C SER A 202 24.05 -2.62 25.02
N ALA A 203 24.35 -3.50 24.06
CA ALA A 203 25.19 -4.67 24.30
C ALA A 203 26.62 -4.28 24.72
N GLU A 204 27.25 -3.32 24.03
CA GLU A 204 28.59 -2.82 24.39
C GLU A 204 28.60 -2.14 25.77
N VAL A 205 27.53 -1.39 26.11
CA VAL A 205 27.35 -0.82 27.47
C VAL A 205 27.25 -1.93 28.52
N SER A 206 26.44 -2.97 28.28
CA SER A 206 26.31 -4.12 29.18
C SER A 206 27.63 -4.85 29.38
N LEU A 207 28.43 -5.02 28.31
CA LEU A 207 29.77 -5.61 28.40
C LEU A 207 30.73 -4.76 29.23
N SER A 208 30.70 -3.42 29.08
CA SER A 208 31.51 -2.52 29.90
C SER A 208 31.20 -2.67 31.39
N TYR A 209 29.91 -2.83 31.76
CA TYR A 209 29.54 -3.10 33.14
C TYR A 209 30.00 -4.48 33.61
N ALA A 210 29.90 -5.47 32.73
CA ALA A 210 30.32 -6.82 33.06
C ALA A 210 31.83 -6.93 33.25
N ASP A 211 32.63 -6.08 32.59
CA ASP A 211 34.07 -5.92 32.88
C ASP A 211 34.29 -5.32 34.27
N ASP A 212 33.64 -4.20 34.59
CA ASP A 212 33.78 -3.52 35.90
C ASP A 212 33.34 -4.40 37.07
N MET A 213 32.33 -5.26 36.83
CA MET A 213 31.74 -6.17 37.82
C MET A 213 32.38 -7.58 37.81
N GLU A 214 33.43 -7.80 37.01
CA GLU A 214 34.13 -9.08 36.86
C GLU A 214 33.19 -10.28 36.53
N CYS A 215 32.13 -10.03 35.75
CA CYS A 215 31.13 -11.02 35.38
C CYS A 215 31.45 -11.67 34.04
N ASP A 216 31.99 -12.88 34.04
CA ASP A 216 32.36 -13.60 32.81
C ASP A 216 31.17 -14.20 32.04
N LEU A 217 30.09 -14.58 32.73
CA LEU A 217 29.00 -15.30 32.09
C LEU A 217 27.86 -14.37 31.66
N VAL A 218 27.26 -14.70 30.52
CA VAL A 218 26.07 -14.02 30.00
C VAL A 218 25.03 -15.02 29.51
N GLU A 219 23.76 -14.73 29.73
CA GLU A 219 22.64 -15.49 29.18
C GLU A 219 22.02 -14.71 28.01
N THR A 220 21.82 -15.38 26.87
CA THR A 220 21.17 -14.79 25.69
C THR A 220 19.65 -14.74 25.85
N THR A 221 19.03 -13.69 25.30
CA THR A 221 17.57 -13.61 25.29
C THR A 221 16.94 -14.63 24.34
N ALA A 222 15.66 -14.91 24.53
CA ALA A 222 14.88 -15.79 23.66
C ALA A 222 13.52 -15.18 23.32
N HIS A 223 13.02 -15.44 22.11
CA HIS A 223 11.69 -15.06 21.67
C HIS A 223 11.17 -16.05 20.61
N ALA A 224 9.85 -16.20 20.56
CA ALA A 224 9.16 -16.92 19.50
C ALA A 224 9.42 -16.30 18.11
N GLY A 225 9.51 -17.14 17.07
CA GLY A 225 9.72 -16.68 15.70
C GLY A 225 11.11 -16.06 15.46
N ALA A 226 12.10 -16.49 16.23
CA ALA A 226 13.49 -16.26 15.85
C ALA A 226 13.80 -16.97 14.54
N ARG A 227 14.73 -16.41 13.76
CA ARG A 227 15.21 -17.08 12.56
C ARG A 227 15.94 -18.38 12.95
N PRO A 228 15.91 -19.43 12.11
CA PRO A 228 16.48 -20.74 12.46
C PRO A 228 17.94 -20.69 12.95
N SER A 229 18.78 -19.86 12.32
CA SER A 229 20.20 -19.70 12.72
C SER A 229 20.41 -18.98 14.05
N HIS A 230 19.38 -18.34 14.61
CA HIS A 230 19.41 -17.70 15.93
C HIS A 230 18.78 -18.57 17.02
N MET A 231 18.00 -19.59 16.66
CA MET A 231 17.40 -20.51 17.62
C MET A 231 18.43 -21.32 18.41
N VAL A 232 19.56 -21.64 17.78
CA VAL A 232 20.55 -22.57 18.32
C VAL A 232 21.24 -22.10 19.60
N TRP A 233 21.24 -20.79 19.86
CA TRP A 233 21.89 -20.20 21.04
C TRP A 233 20.93 -19.47 21.99
N GLN A 234 19.61 -19.53 21.77
CA GLN A 234 18.63 -18.83 22.61
C GLN A 234 18.57 -19.38 24.04
N GLY A 235 18.55 -18.49 25.04
CA GLY A 235 18.42 -18.87 26.45
C GLY A 235 19.60 -19.69 26.97
N GLN A 236 20.75 -19.60 26.32
CA GLN A 236 21.96 -20.31 26.71
C GLN A 236 22.92 -19.36 27.41
N VAL A 237 23.72 -19.93 28.31
CA VAL A 237 24.77 -19.23 29.05
C VAL A 237 26.11 -19.45 28.36
N PHE A 238 26.86 -18.37 28.16
CA PHE A 238 28.14 -18.37 27.47
C PHE A 238 29.22 -17.67 28.31
N SER A 239 30.48 -18.05 28.11
CA SER A 239 31.65 -17.37 28.68
C SER A 239 32.12 -16.26 27.74
N ARG A 240 32.21 -15.03 28.26
CA ARG A 240 32.71 -13.86 27.51
C ARG A 240 34.20 -13.96 27.24
N SER A 241 34.97 -14.50 28.18
CA SER A 241 36.41 -14.67 28.04
C SER A 241 36.81 -15.92 27.24
N GLY A 242 35.88 -16.85 27.01
CA GLY A 242 36.14 -18.13 26.34
C GLY A 242 37.00 -19.09 27.15
N LYS A 243 37.20 -18.81 28.45
CA LYS A 243 38.08 -19.60 29.34
C LYS A 243 37.33 -20.63 30.19
N SER A 244 36.00 -20.69 30.09
CA SER A 244 35.21 -21.67 30.84
C SER A 244 35.32 -23.06 30.22
N ASP A 245 35.54 -24.07 31.05
CA ASP A 245 35.44 -25.48 30.64
C ASP A 245 33.98 -25.97 30.53
N LYS A 246 33.01 -25.16 31.00
CA LYS A 246 31.59 -25.53 31.11
C LYS A 246 30.69 -24.81 30.11
N TYR A 247 31.02 -23.57 29.75
CA TYR A 247 30.20 -22.72 28.90
C TYR A 247 30.96 -22.37 27.62
N ASP A 248 30.27 -22.46 26.48
CA ASP A 248 30.87 -22.15 25.18
C ASP A 248 31.31 -20.67 25.10
N ASP A 249 32.27 -20.41 24.21
CA ASP A 249 32.74 -19.06 23.90
C ASP A 249 31.61 -18.19 23.32
N PHE A 250 31.35 -17.05 23.95
CA PHE A 250 30.24 -16.16 23.62
C PHE A 250 30.29 -15.65 22.18
N ALA A 251 31.45 -15.16 21.72
CA ALA A 251 31.57 -14.58 20.40
C ALA A 251 31.52 -15.65 19.29
N GLY A 252 32.22 -16.76 19.49
CA GLY A 252 32.30 -17.89 18.56
C GLY A 252 30.96 -18.62 18.41
N ALA A 253 30.24 -18.88 19.51
CA ALA A 253 28.98 -19.62 19.46
C ALA A 253 27.81 -18.78 18.90
N THR A 254 27.80 -17.47 19.17
CA THR A 254 26.67 -16.61 18.79
C THR A 254 26.94 -15.75 17.54
N GLY A 255 28.20 -15.70 17.11
CA GLY A 255 28.67 -14.80 16.05
C GLY A 255 28.64 -13.32 16.45
N TYR A 256 28.59 -13.00 17.74
CA TYR A 256 28.61 -11.62 18.25
C TYR A 256 29.78 -10.82 17.63
N GLY A 257 29.52 -9.56 17.29
CA GLY A 257 30.46 -8.70 16.54
C GLY A 257 30.39 -8.84 15.02
N THR A 258 29.66 -9.83 14.49
CA THR A 258 29.39 -9.95 13.05
C THR A 258 28.01 -9.38 12.68
N GLY A 259 27.82 -9.03 11.40
CA GLY A 259 26.52 -8.54 10.92
C GLY A 259 25.40 -9.58 11.03
N ALA A 260 25.71 -10.87 10.90
CA ALA A 260 24.71 -11.93 11.00
C ALA A 260 24.47 -12.41 12.44
N GLY A 261 25.42 -12.26 13.36
CA GLY A 261 25.33 -12.84 14.70
C GLY A 261 24.37 -12.15 15.66
N LEU A 262 24.50 -12.49 16.94
CA LEU A 262 23.80 -11.86 18.06
C LEU A 262 24.03 -10.34 18.07
N CYS A 263 22.98 -9.57 18.35
CA CYS A 263 22.95 -8.10 18.23
C CYS A 263 23.28 -7.55 16.82
N GLY A 264 23.35 -8.42 15.80
CA GLY A 264 23.60 -8.05 14.41
C GLY A 264 22.40 -7.41 13.69
N TRP A 265 22.45 -7.38 12.37
CA TRP A 265 21.47 -6.71 11.51
C TRP A 265 20.03 -7.13 11.82
N HIS A 266 19.22 -6.17 12.30
CA HIS A 266 17.79 -6.35 12.59
C HIS A 266 17.49 -7.53 13.57
N CYS A 267 18.48 -7.90 14.39
CA CYS A 267 18.36 -8.93 15.41
C CYS A 267 17.67 -8.37 16.67
N ARG A 268 16.69 -9.09 17.21
CA ARG A 268 15.96 -8.71 18.43
C ARG A 268 16.48 -9.43 19.68
N HIS A 269 17.54 -10.22 19.52
CA HIS A 269 18.19 -10.87 20.64
C HIS A 269 19.27 -9.96 21.23
N SER A 270 19.44 -10.09 22.53
CA SER A 270 20.46 -9.44 23.33
C SER A 270 20.94 -10.45 24.37
N PHE A 271 21.61 -9.99 25.41
CA PHE A 271 22.08 -10.83 26.52
C PHE A 271 22.12 -10.02 27.81
N HIS A 272 22.14 -10.70 28.94
CA HIS A 272 22.31 -10.09 30.27
C HIS A 272 23.38 -10.86 31.08
N PRO A 273 23.93 -10.24 32.13
CA PRO A 273 24.84 -10.89 33.05
C PRO A 273 24.22 -12.14 33.68
N PHE A 274 25.07 -13.11 34.00
CA PHE A 274 24.68 -14.35 34.66
C PHE A 274 25.73 -14.74 35.71
N PHE A 275 25.30 -15.12 36.90
CA PHE A 275 26.16 -15.64 37.97
C PHE A 275 25.76 -17.06 38.30
N GLU A 276 26.68 -18.00 38.14
CA GLU A 276 26.42 -19.39 38.46
C GLU A 276 26.06 -19.57 39.95
N GLY A 277 24.96 -20.28 40.22
CA GLY A 277 24.45 -20.51 41.57
C GLY A 277 23.69 -19.34 42.20
N LEU A 278 23.69 -18.15 41.58
CA LEU A 278 22.96 -16.97 42.04
C LEU A 278 21.86 -16.53 41.07
N SER A 279 22.12 -16.61 39.77
CA SER A 279 21.16 -16.29 38.71
C SER A 279 20.28 -17.50 38.38
N GLU A 280 18.97 -17.27 38.32
CA GLU A 280 18.04 -18.18 37.67
C GLU A 280 17.99 -17.87 36.17
N SER A 281 17.92 -18.91 35.33
CA SER A 281 17.76 -18.75 33.89
C SER A 281 16.42 -18.08 33.56
N ALA A 282 16.45 -17.02 32.76
CA ALA A 282 15.24 -16.33 32.30
C ALA A 282 14.42 -17.17 31.29
N TYR A 283 15.03 -18.25 30.75
CA TYR A 283 14.49 -19.06 29.67
C TYR A 283 14.63 -20.57 29.97
N PRO A 284 13.77 -21.11 30.85
CA PRO A 284 13.78 -22.54 31.13
C PRO A 284 13.55 -23.36 29.85
N LYS A 285 14.11 -24.57 29.79
CA LYS A 285 14.04 -25.46 28.61
C LYS A 285 12.62 -25.70 28.10
N SER A 286 11.61 -25.72 28.98
CA SER A 286 10.20 -25.84 28.60
C SER A 286 9.72 -24.65 27.75
N LYS A 287 10.11 -23.43 28.12
CA LYS A 287 9.76 -22.19 27.42
C LYS A 287 10.49 -22.08 26.07
N LEU A 288 11.74 -22.50 25.99
CA LEU A 288 12.48 -22.58 24.71
C LEU A 288 11.81 -23.56 23.74
N LYS A 289 11.39 -24.73 24.23
CA LYS A 289 10.62 -25.70 23.43
C LYS A 289 9.26 -25.15 22.99
N GLU A 290 8.59 -24.37 23.83
CA GLU A 290 7.35 -23.68 23.46
C GLU A 290 7.58 -22.73 22.28
N TYR A 291 8.62 -21.89 22.34
CA TYR A 291 8.98 -20.97 21.26
C TYR A 291 9.36 -21.67 19.96
N GLU A 292 10.12 -22.76 20.03
CA GLU A 292 10.56 -23.54 18.88
C GLU A 292 9.39 -24.24 18.17
N ASN A 293 8.46 -24.81 18.94
CA ASN A 293 7.34 -25.60 18.41
C ASN A 293 6.09 -24.76 18.09
N GLN A 294 6.17 -23.44 18.22
CA GLN A 294 5.02 -22.58 18.00
C GLN A 294 4.60 -22.60 16.51
N ILE A 295 3.33 -22.92 16.29
CA ILE A 295 2.70 -22.99 14.98
C ILE A 295 1.41 -22.17 14.96
N VAL A 296 1.02 -21.70 13.78
CA VAL A 296 -0.29 -21.07 13.54
C VAL A 296 -1.00 -21.79 12.40
N THR A 297 -2.31 -21.58 12.27
CA THR A 297 -3.12 -22.15 11.20
C THR A 297 -3.54 -21.06 10.22
N TYR A 298 -3.36 -21.30 8.92
CA TYR A 298 -3.83 -20.40 7.86
C TYR A 298 -4.37 -21.24 6.71
N ASN A 299 -5.60 -20.97 6.27
CA ASN A 299 -6.32 -21.76 5.26
C ASN A 299 -6.35 -23.27 5.52
N GLY A 300 -6.37 -23.68 6.80
CA GLY A 300 -6.36 -25.08 7.22
C GLY A 300 -4.97 -25.72 7.29
N GLU A 301 -3.92 -25.03 6.86
CA GLU A 301 -2.53 -25.52 6.92
C GLU A 301 -1.81 -25.00 8.17
N LYS A 302 -0.96 -25.86 8.76
CA LYS A 302 -0.09 -25.51 9.87
C LYS A 302 1.20 -24.91 9.33
N ILE A 303 1.53 -23.70 9.75
CA ILE A 303 2.77 -23.00 9.39
C ILE A 303 3.55 -22.64 10.66
N SER A 304 4.88 -22.62 10.59
CA SER A 304 5.71 -22.21 11.73
C SER A 304 5.41 -20.75 12.09
N TYR A 305 5.54 -20.41 13.37
CA TYR A 305 5.35 -19.02 13.81
C TYR A 305 6.36 -18.07 13.13
N TYR A 306 7.59 -18.53 12.88
CA TYR A 306 8.58 -17.77 12.11
C TYR A 306 8.07 -17.44 10.70
N ASP A 307 7.63 -18.43 9.94
CA ASP A 307 7.16 -18.23 8.56
C ASP A 307 5.92 -17.35 8.51
N ALA A 308 5.00 -17.53 9.46
CA ALA A 308 3.80 -16.70 9.56
C ALA A 308 4.15 -15.23 9.80
N THR A 309 5.10 -14.93 10.69
CA THR A 309 5.56 -13.55 10.90
C THR A 309 6.29 -12.98 9.68
N GLN A 310 7.01 -13.80 8.91
CA GLN A 310 7.61 -13.35 7.64
C GLN A 310 6.54 -13.01 6.60
N GLN A 311 5.49 -13.84 6.49
CA GLN A 311 4.35 -13.60 5.61
C GLN A 311 3.61 -12.32 6.00
N GLN A 312 3.32 -12.12 7.29
CA GLN A 312 2.69 -10.89 7.79
C GLN A 312 3.52 -9.67 7.41
N ARG A 313 4.84 -9.68 7.66
CA ARG A 313 5.73 -8.57 7.32
C ARG A 313 5.78 -8.29 5.83
N ALA A 314 5.68 -9.33 4.98
CA ALA A 314 5.60 -9.15 3.53
C ALA A 314 4.29 -8.46 3.12
N MET A 315 3.15 -8.84 3.71
CA MET A 315 1.87 -8.19 3.49
C MET A 315 1.87 -6.72 3.95
N GLU A 316 2.43 -6.44 5.13
CA GLU A 316 2.57 -5.07 5.67
C GLU A 316 3.45 -4.20 4.76
N ARG A 317 4.60 -4.71 4.29
CA ARG A 317 5.45 -4.01 3.31
C ARG A 317 4.69 -3.72 2.01
N ALA A 318 3.93 -4.67 1.50
CA ALA A 318 3.13 -4.50 0.29
C ALA A 318 2.03 -3.43 0.45
N ILE A 319 1.42 -3.35 1.64
CA ILE A 319 0.46 -2.29 1.99
C ILE A 319 1.15 -0.93 2.02
N ARG A 320 2.33 -0.82 2.64
CA ARG A 320 3.10 0.45 2.66
C ARG A 320 3.47 0.89 1.25
N ASP A 321 3.95 -0.03 0.41
CA ASP A 321 4.25 0.26 -1.00
C ASP A 321 2.99 0.76 -1.74
N SER A 322 1.85 0.08 -1.62
CA SER A 322 0.60 0.54 -2.25
C SER A 322 0.13 1.91 -1.75
N LYS A 323 0.34 2.26 -0.48
CA LYS A 323 0.05 3.60 0.05
C LYS A 323 0.96 4.66 -0.59
N ARG A 324 2.25 4.38 -0.71
CA ARG A 324 3.20 5.27 -1.40
C ARG A 324 2.80 5.49 -2.86
N LYS A 325 2.45 4.41 -3.58
CA LYS A 325 1.99 4.49 -4.97
C LYS A 325 0.71 5.31 -5.11
N ALA A 326 -0.26 5.07 -4.24
CA ALA A 326 -1.48 5.88 -4.19
C ALA A 326 -1.19 7.36 -3.89
N ALA A 327 -0.17 7.68 -3.07
CA ALA A 327 0.26 9.06 -2.82
C ALA A 327 0.81 9.72 -4.10
N GLY A 328 1.68 9.01 -4.83
CA GLY A 328 2.22 9.47 -6.10
C GLY A 328 1.12 9.73 -7.12
N PHE A 329 0.21 8.77 -7.35
CA PHE A 329 -0.88 8.97 -8.31
C PHE A 329 -1.87 10.06 -7.89
N ASP A 330 -2.15 10.22 -6.60
CA ASP A 330 -2.98 11.33 -6.09
C ASP A 330 -2.33 12.70 -6.40
N GLU A 331 -1.01 12.81 -6.22
CA GLU A 331 -0.27 14.01 -6.62
C GLU A 331 -0.31 14.25 -8.13
N ALA A 332 -0.21 13.18 -8.93
CA ALA A 332 -0.31 13.27 -10.38
C ALA A 332 -1.70 13.79 -10.82
N VAL A 333 -2.78 13.34 -10.17
CA VAL A 333 -4.14 13.86 -10.42
C VAL A 333 -4.22 15.35 -10.11
N LYS A 334 -3.66 15.79 -8.98
CA LYS A 334 -3.70 17.19 -8.54
C LYS A 334 -2.84 18.12 -9.40
N SER A 335 -1.72 17.60 -9.91
CA SER A 335 -0.75 18.35 -10.70
C SER A 335 -1.06 18.33 -12.20
N ALA A 336 -2.09 17.60 -12.65
CA ALA A 336 -2.48 17.55 -14.06
C ALA A 336 -2.96 18.92 -14.56
N LYS A 337 -2.49 19.33 -15.74
CA LYS A 337 -2.81 20.62 -16.37
C LYS A 337 -4.00 20.57 -17.32
N ASP A 338 -4.45 19.38 -17.67
CA ASP A 338 -5.53 19.13 -18.62
C ASP A 338 -6.40 17.95 -18.18
N GLU A 339 -7.67 17.97 -18.60
CA GLU A 339 -8.67 16.97 -18.21
C GLU A 339 -8.33 15.54 -18.69
N PRO A 340 -7.84 15.31 -19.92
CA PRO A 340 -7.41 13.98 -20.35
C PRO A 340 -6.33 13.36 -19.45
N THR A 341 -5.31 14.15 -19.09
CA THR A 341 -4.23 13.72 -18.19
C THR A 341 -4.74 13.49 -16.77
N ALA A 342 -5.58 14.39 -16.23
CA ALA A 342 -6.19 14.21 -14.91
C ALA A 342 -7.00 12.90 -14.84
N LYS A 343 -7.79 12.62 -15.89
CA LYS A 343 -8.58 11.39 -16.01
C LYS A 343 -7.71 10.14 -16.10
N ALA A 344 -6.62 10.21 -16.86
CA ALA A 344 -5.62 9.15 -16.95
C ALA A 344 -5.00 8.82 -15.59
N MET A 345 -4.54 9.84 -14.87
CA MET A 345 -3.92 9.67 -13.54
C MET A 345 -4.93 9.20 -12.50
N LYS A 346 -6.19 9.62 -12.63
CA LYS A 346 -7.27 9.19 -11.74
C LYS A 346 -7.50 7.69 -11.86
N GLN A 347 -7.44 7.12 -13.06
CA GLN A 347 -7.54 5.67 -13.25
C GLN A 347 -6.43 4.91 -12.51
N GLU A 348 -5.19 5.39 -12.58
CA GLU A 348 -4.05 4.79 -11.87
C GLU A 348 -4.21 4.89 -10.35
N PHE A 349 -4.60 6.07 -9.84
CA PHE A 349 -4.91 6.27 -8.43
C PHE A 349 -5.99 5.31 -7.94
N ASP A 350 -7.07 5.17 -8.71
CA ASP A 350 -8.19 4.31 -8.36
C ASP A 350 -7.79 2.83 -8.36
N ALA A 351 -6.96 2.40 -9.32
CA ALA A 351 -6.40 1.04 -9.34
C ALA A 351 -5.48 0.77 -8.14
N ALA A 352 -4.63 1.73 -7.77
CA ALA A 352 -3.80 1.64 -6.57
C ALA A 352 -4.65 1.57 -5.29
N ALA A 353 -5.73 2.36 -5.21
CA ALA A 353 -6.67 2.34 -4.09
C ALA A 353 -7.37 0.97 -3.93
N VAL A 354 -7.79 0.36 -5.04
CA VAL A 354 -8.38 -0.98 -5.06
C VAL A 354 -7.39 -2.00 -4.53
N ARG A 355 -6.15 -1.98 -5.03
CA ARG A 355 -5.08 -2.90 -4.62
C ARG A 355 -4.80 -2.77 -3.13
N LEU A 356 -4.67 -1.54 -2.64
CA LEU A 356 -4.46 -1.24 -1.22
C LEU A 356 -5.57 -1.86 -0.36
N LYS A 357 -6.85 -1.67 -0.73
CA LYS A 357 -7.98 -2.24 0.02
C LYS A 357 -8.01 -3.76 0.00
N LYS A 358 -7.67 -4.37 -1.13
CA LYS A 358 -7.55 -5.84 -1.22
C LYS A 358 -6.45 -6.37 -0.29
N GLN A 359 -5.29 -5.71 -0.26
CA GLN A 359 -4.18 -6.09 0.62
C GLN A 359 -4.52 -5.87 2.10
N GLU A 360 -5.16 -4.75 2.47
CA GLU A 360 -5.62 -4.49 3.85
C GLU A 360 -6.64 -5.55 4.32
N ALA A 361 -7.51 -6.02 3.42
CA ALA A 361 -8.46 -7.10 3.70
C ALA A 361 -7.75 -8.46 3.85
N ALA A 362 -6.79 -8.77 2.96
CA ALA A 362 -6.00 -10.00 3.03
C ALA A 362 -5.16 -10.08 4.31
N LEU A 363 -4.51 -8.98 4.72
CA LEU A 363 -3.78 -8.93 5.98
C LEU A 363 -4.72 -9.11 7.17
N LYS A 364 -5.91 -8.48 7.15
CA LYS A 364 -6.91 -8.65 8.20
C LYS A 364 -7.31 -10.12 8.34
N ASP A 365 -7.67 -10.76 7.23
CA ASP A 365 -8.03 -12.18 7.19
C ASP A 365 -6.88 -13.06 7.69
N PHE A 366 -5.67 -12.85 7.19
CA PHE A 366 -4.46 -13.55 7.64
C PHE A 366 -4.27 -13.45 9.15
N THR A 367 -4.31 -12.24 9.73
CA THR A 367 -4.15 -12.05 11.18
C THR A 367 -5.29 -12.67 11.99
N GLN A 368 -6.51 -12.69 11.44
CA GLN A 368 -7.67 -13.31 12.08
C GLN A 368 -7.55 -14.84 12.12
N GLN A 369 -7.11 -15.46 11.02
CA GLN A 369 -6.93 -16.91 10.95
C GLN A 369 -5.75 -17.39 11.78
N THR A 370 -4.62 -16.67 11.72
CA THR A 370 -3.38 -17.05 12.40
C THR A 370 -3.35 -16.68 13.88
N GLY A 371 -4.21 -15.76 14.32
CA GLY A 371 -4.18 -15.19 15.67
C GLY A 371 -3.03 -14.21 15.90
N LEU A 372 -2.23 -13.90 14.87
CA LEU A 372 -1.14 -12.93 14.98
C LEU A 372 -1.69 -11.52 15.20
N LEU A 373 -1.02 -10.76 16.08
CA LEU A 373 -1.36 -9.37 16.31
C LEU A 373 -1.00 -8.54 15.07
N ARG A 374 -1.99 -7.83 14.55
CA ARG A 374 -1.81 -6.89 13.44
C ARG A 374 -1.01 -5.68 13.91
N GLN A 375 0.20 -5.52 13.39
CA GLN A 375 1.12 -4.44 13.73
C GLN A 375 0.78 -3.18 12.92
N ARG A 376 -0.21 -2.42 13.39
CA ARG A 376 -0.74 -1.25 12.65
C ARG A 376 0.31 -0.16 12.47
N GLU A 377 1.23 -0.02 13.40
CA GLU A 377 2.42 0.82 13.36
C GLU A 377 3.32 0.50 12.16
N ARG A 378 3.36 -0.76 11.71
CA ARG A 378 4.05 -1.15 10.47
C ARG A 378 3.25 -0.85 9.21
N GLU A 379 1.98 -0.49 9.31
CA GLU A 379 1.17 -0.10 8.17
C GLU A 379 0.95 1.41 8.12
N GLN A 380 0.95 2.08 9.26
CA GLN A 380 0.56 3.46 9.42
C GLN A 380 1.75 4.40 9.39
N VAL A 381 1.40 5.63 9.05
CA VAL A 381 2.23 6.80 9.19
C VAL A 381 1.50 7.63 10.26
N VAL A 382 2.03 7.63 11.49
CA VAL A 382 1.40 8.29 12.66
C VAL A 382 2.35 9.33 13.25
N ALA A 383 2.09 10.60 12.96
CA ALA A 383 2.88 11.71 13.48
C ALA A 383 2.96 11.77 15.02
N THR A 384 4.16 12.02 15.55
CA THR A 384 4.41 12.43 16.94
C THR A 384 4.70 13.93 16.99
N LYS A 385 4.17 14.65 17.99
CA LYS A 385 4.49 16.07 18.23
C LYS A 385 5.86 16.18 18.91
N THR A 386 6.73 17.09 18.44
CA THR A 386 7.95 17.47 19.16
C THR A 386 8.09 19.00 19.23
N ALA A 387 8.35 19.51 20.44
CA ALA A 387 8.92 20.83 20.77
C ALA A 387 8.44 22.06 19.96
N GLY A 388 7.15 22.41 20.07
CA GLY A 388 6.66 23.76 19.70
C GLY A 388 6.56 24.07 18.20
N LYS A 389 7.09 23.23 17.31
CA LYS A 389 6.77 23.23 15.87
C LYS A 389 5.93 22.01 15.55
N THR A 390 4.67 22.24 15.22
CA THR A 390 3.77 21.18 14.76
C THR A 390 4.17 20.78 13.35
N VAL A 391 4.90 19.67 13.19
CA VAL A 391 4.91 18.94 11.92
C VAL A 391 3.83 17.86 12.02
N SER A 392 2.59 18.26 11.69
CA SER A 392 1.42 17.36 11.73
C SER A 392 1.34 16.60 10.42
N PHE A 393 1.48 15.28 10.49
CA PHE A 393 1.25 14.40 9.35
C PHE A 393 0.28 13.27 9.73
N GLY A 394 -0.84 13.62 10.38
CA GLY A 394 -1.87 12.62 10.70
C GLY A 394 -2.38 11.91 9.44
N ARG A 395 -2.71 10.60 9.48
CA ARG A 395 -3.12 9.69 8.37
C ARG A 395 -2.53 10.06 7.01
N SER A 396 -1.71 9.16 6.42
CA SER A 396 -1.06 9.42 5.13
C SER A 396 -2.01 10.07 4.11
N PRO A 397 -1.61 11.15 3.42
CA PRO A 397 -2.44 11.83 2.43
C PRO A 397 -3.10 10.87 1.43
N ALA A 398 -2.41 9.79 1.06
CA ALA A 398 -2.95 8.70 0.27
C ALA A 398 -4.18 8.02 0.91
N GLN A 399 -4.12 7.66 2.20
CA GLN A 399 -5.28 7.07 2.88
C GLN A 399 -6.44 8.06 2.98
N LYS A 400 -6.17 9.35 3.18
CA LYS A 400 -7.22 10.38 3.17
C LYS A 400 -7.85 10.52 1.78
N ALA A 401 -7.05 10.54 0.72
CA ALA A 401 -7.53 10.58 -0.66
C ALA A 401 -8.37 9.34 -1.00
N VAL A 402 -7.91 8.15 -0.60
CA VAL A 402 -8.66 6.90 -0.79
C VAL A 402 -9.97 6.91 0.00
N GLN A 403 -9.98 7.41 1.23
CA GLN A 403 -11.20 7.55 2.03
C GLN A 403 -12.17 8.57 1.43
N ALA A 404 -11.67 9.71 0.96
CA ALA A 404 -12.47 10.71 0.28
C ALA A 404 -13.10 10.15 -1.00
N ALA A 405 -12.33 9.43 -1.82
CA ALA A 405 -12.84 8.77 -3.02
C ALA A 405 -13.90 7.71 -2.68
N ASN A 406 -13.69 6.92 -1.62
CA ASN A 406 -14.71 5.96 -1.15
C ASN A 406 -15.99 6.69 -0.73
N LYS A 407 -15.88 7.79 0.00
CA LYS A 407 -17.04 8.59 0.42
C LYS A 407 -17.79 9.15 -0.79
N GLN A 408 -17.07 9.72 -1.76
CA GLN A 408 -17.65 10.24 -3.00
C GLN A 408 -18.38 9.14 -3.78
N TYR A 409 -17.82 7.93 -3.84
CA TYR A 409 -18.47 6.80 -4.48
C TYR A 409 -19.76 6.37 -3.77
N GLN A 410 -19.74 6.26 -2.44
CA GLN A 410 -20.94 5.93 -1.67
C GLN A 410 -22.04 6.98 -1.86
N GLN A 411 -21.66 8.26 -1.92
CA GLN A 411 -22.59 9.35 -2.22
C GLN A 411 -23.15 9.23 -3.64
N TRP A 412 -22.31 8.99 -4.64
CA TRP A 412 -22.75 8.83 -6.03
C TRP A 412 -23.76 7.69 -6.18
N ILE A 413 -23.48 6.49 -5.65
CA ILE A 413 -24.44 5.36 -5.75
C ILE A 413 -25.74 5.65 -5.00
N HIS A 414 -25.72 6.46 -3.94
CA HIS A 414 -26.92 6.91 -3.26
C HIS A 414 -27.72 7.88 -4.13
N ASP A 415 -27.06 8.89 -4.70
CA ASP A 415 -27.72 9.94 -5.48
C ASP A 415 -28.37 9.40 -6.76
N VAL A 416 -27.74 8.42 -7.41
CA VAL A 416 -28.34 7.74 -8.58
C VAL A 416 -29.34 6.65 -8.21
N GLY A 417 -29.61 6.38 -6.93
CA GLY A 417 -30.54 5.33 -6.49
C GLY A 417 -30.04 3.90 -6.71
N ALA A 418 -28.72 3.69 -6.73
CA ALA A 418 -28.09 2.41 -6.97
C ALA A 418 -27.56 1.72 -5.68
N SER A 419 -27.75 2.31 -4.50
CA SER A 419 -27.18 1.82 -3.23
C SER A 419 -27.38 0.33 -2.97
N ASP A 420 -28.53 -0.24 -3.34
CA ASP A 420 -28.87 -1.63 -3.03
C ASP A 420 -28.16 -2.65 -3.93
N ALA A 421 -27.98 -2.31 -5.21
CA ALA A 421 -27.50 -3.24 -6.24
C ALA A 421 -26.10 -2.92 -6.80
N ALA A 422 -25.59 -1.71 -6.58
CA ALA A 422 -24.24 -1.35 -6.98
C ALA A 422 -23.19 -2.05 -6.08
N PRO A 423 -21.94 -2.18 -6.56
CA PRO A 423 -20.84 -2.64 -5.73
C PRO A 423 -20.76 -1.86 -4.40
N LYS A 424 -20.81 -2.55 -3.27
CA LYS A 424 -20.79 -1.88 -1.96
C LYS A 424 -19.47 -1.16 -1.65
N THR A 425 -18.40 -1.44 -2.39
CA THR A 425 -17.09 -0.82 -2.17
C THR A 425 -16.54 -0.25 -3.47
N LEU A 426 -15.80 0.87 -3.36
CA LEU A 426 -15.11 1.50 -4.49
C LEU A 426 -14.15 0.51 -5.18
N ALA A 427 -13.51 -0.33 -4.37
CA ALA A 427 -12.60 -1.37 -4.85
C ALA A 427 -13.30 -2.35 -5.81
N LYS A 428 -14.49 -2.84 -5.43
CA LYS A 428 -15.29 -3.74 -6.26
C LYS A 428 -15.80 -3.04 -7.52
N TYR A 429 -16.22 -1.77 -7.41
CA TYR A 429 -16.62 -0.97 -8.58
C TYR A 429 -15.52 -0.86 -9.64
N TYR A 430 -14.31 -0.48 -9.26
CA TYR A 430 -13.22 -0.36 -10.23
C TYR A 430 -12.76 -1.71 -10.79
N GLN A 431 -12.81 -2.78 -9.98
CA GLN A 431 -12.57 -4.13 -10.49
C GLN A 431 -13.57 -4.50 -11.59
N GLU A 432 -14.86 -4.27 -11.36
CA GLU A 432 -15.92 -4.53 -12.34
C GLU A 432 -15.81 -3.64 -13.59
N LYS A 433 -15.39 -2.38 -13.41
CA LYS A 433 -15.14 -1.41 -14.49
C LYS A 433 -13.99 -1.83 -15.39
N TYR A 434 -12.84 -2.18 -14.81
CA TYR A 434 -11.65 -2.55 -15.58
C TYR A 434 -11.77 -3.91 -16.26
N ASN A 435 -12.53 -4.83 -15.66
CA ASN A 435 -12.88 -6.11 -16.29
C ASN A 435 -14.03 -5.99 -17.29
N ASN A 436 -14.56 -4.78 -17.52
CA ASN A 436 -15.69 -4.53 -18.40
C ASN A 436 -16.89 -5.45 -18.15
N SER A 437 -17.16 -5.76 -16.88
CA SER A 437 -18.15 -6.78 -16.49
C SER A 437 -19.58 -6.41 -16.95
N PRO A 438 -20.46 -7.40 -17.20
CA PRO A 438 -21.87 -7.13 -17.52
C PRO A 438 -22.58 -6.27 -16.46
N ALA A 439 -22.27 -6.49 -15.17
CA ALA A 439 -22.80 -5.70 -14.06
C ALA A 439 -22.39 -4.21 -14.17
N TYR A 440 -21.12 -3.96 -14.50
CA TYR A 440 -20.63 -2.60 -14.74
C TYR A 440 -21.30 -1.95 -15.94
N GLN A 441 -21.51 -2.68 -17.04
CA GLN A 441 -22.20 -2.15 -18.22
C GLN A 441 -23.64 -1.72 -17.91
N LEU A 442 -24.36 -2.51 -17.10
CA LEU A 442 -25.70 -2.15 -16.64
C LEU A 442 -25.68 -0.94 -15.69
N LEU A 443 -24.75 -0.89 -14.73
CA LEU A 443 -24.60 0.26 -13.83
C LEU A 443 -24.26 1.54 -14.60
N LYS A 444 -23.36 1.46 -15.59
CA LYS A 444 -22.99 2.58 -16.46
C LYS A 444 -24.19 3.04 -17.30
N GLY A 445 -24.92 2.11 -17.91
CA GLY A 445 -26.14 2.40 -18.67
C GLY A 445 -27.20 3.09 -17.82
N TYR A 446 -27.49 2.52 -16.65
CA TYR A 446 -28.43 3.07 -15.68
C TYR A 446 -28.05 4.48 -15.22
N SER A 447 -26.79 4.69 -14.81
CA SER A 447 -26.32 6.03 -14.39
C SER A 447 -26.52 7.05 -15.50
N HIS A 448 -26.19 6.69 -16.74
CA HIS A 448 -26.38 7.58 -17.89
C HIS A 448 -27.86 7.89 -18.18
N ALA A 449 -28.74 6.90 -17.99
CA ALA A 449 -30.18 7.08 -18.13
C ALA A 449 -30.76 8.00 -17.04
N VAL A 450 -30.25 7.89 -15.81
CA VAL A 450 -30.60 8.79 -14.70
C VAL A 450 -30.12 10.21 -14.98
N ASP A 451 -28.85 10.38 -15.39
CA ASP A 451 -28.27 11.70 -15.69
C ASP A 451 -29.02 12.43 -16.81
N LYS A 452 -29.57 11.69 -17.78
CA LYS A 452 -30.39 12.22 -18.88
C LYS A 452 -31.86 12.46 -18.51
N GLY A 453 -32.31 11.99 -17.36
CA GLY A 453 -33.74 11.98 -17.00
C GLY A 453 -34.58 10.99 -17.82
N ASP A 454 -33.97 9.98 -18.43
CA ASP A 454 -34.67 8.87 -19.09
C ASP A 454 -35.26 7.88 -18.07
N ILE A 455 -34.66 7.79 -16.88
CA ILE A 455 -35.11 6.99 -15.74
C ILE A 455 -35.02 7.83 -14.46
N HIS A 456 -36.05 7.75 -13.60
CA HIS A 456 -36.01 8.39 -12.28
C HIS A 456 -35.16 7.56 -11.29
N PRO A 457 -34.29 8.18 -10.46
CA PRO A 457 -33.45 7.46 -9.47
C PRO A 457 -34.23 6.50 -8.55
N LEU A 458 -35.48 6.83 -8.21
CA LEU A 458 -36.35 5.98 -7.38
C LEU A 458 -36.73 4.64 -8.00
N VAL A 459 -36.58 4.46 -9.33
CA VAL A 459 -36.73 3.15 -9.97
C VAL A 459 -35.66 2.19 -9.46
N GLY A 460 -34.45 2.70 -9.27
CA GLY A 460 -33.30 1.98 -8.73
C GLY A 460 -32.64 1.01 -9.71
N LEU A 461 -31.34 0.80 -9.50
CA LEU A 461 -30.53 -0.10 -10.34
C LEU A 461 -31.05 -1.55 -10.32
N ALA A 462 -31.62 -2.01 -9.20
CA ALA A 462 -32.15 -3.37 -9.08
C ALA A 462 -33.28 -3.65 -10.09
N GLN A 463 -34.20 -2.70 -10.27
CA GLN A 463 -35.27 -2.82 -11.25
C GLN A 463 -34.73 -2.72 -12.69
N TYR A 464 -33.70 -1.91 -12.92
CA TYR A 464 -32.98 -1.85 -14.19
C TYR A 464 -32.38 -3.20 -14.59
N GLN A 465 -31.66 -3.84 -13.65
CA GLN A 465 -31.08 -5.17 -13.83
C GLN A 465 -32.15 -6.24 -14.04
N LYS A 466 -33.26 -6.18 -13.31
CA LYS A 466 -34.41 -7.09 -13.51
C LYS A 466 -34.99 -6.97 -14.92
N SER A 467 -35.16 -5.75 -15.41
CA SER A 467 -35.67 -5.51 -16.77
C SER A 467 -34.70 -6.04 -17.83
N ALA A 468 -33.39 -5.86 -17.62
CA ALA A 468 -32.36 -6.44 -18.48
C ALA A 468 -32.41 -7.97 -18.51
N ALA A 469 -32.59 -8.62 -17.35
CA ALA A 469 -32.71 -10.06 -17.24
C ALA A 469 -33.96 -10.58 -17.98
N GLU A 470 -35.10 -9.91 -17.82
CA GLU A 470 -36.35 -10.27 -18.51
C GLU A 470 -36.22 -10.17 -20.03
N ILE A 471 -35.55 -9.12 -20.54
CA ILE A 471 -35.26 -8.97 -21.98
C ILE A 471 -34.35 -10.11 -22.46
N GLY A 472 -33.33 -10.44 -21.68
CA GLY A 472 -32.42 -11.57 -21.97
C GLY A 472 -33.16 -12.90 -22.08
N GLU A 473 -34.10 -13.15 -21.16
CA GLU A 473 -34.87 -14.40 -21.14
C GLU A 473 -35.91 -14.47 -22.27
N LYS A 474 -36.63 -13.38 -22.52
CA LYS A 474 -37.80 -13.40 -23.43
C LYS A 474 -37.49 -13.03 -24.88
N ILE A 475 -36.43 -12.28 -25.14
CA ILE A 475 -36.15 -11.73 -26.48
C ILE A 475 -34.84 -12.21 -27.07
N VAL A 476 -33.77 -12.37 -26.28
CA VAL A 476 -32.50 -12.89 -26.83
C VAL A 476 -32.69 -14.35 -27.27
N GLY A 477 -32.26 -14.66 -28.49
CA GLY A 477 -32.51 -15.94 -29.16
C GLY A 477 -33.78 -15.99 -30.01
N VAL A 478 -34.66 -14.98 -29.93
CA VAL A 478 -35.86 -14.89 -30.78
C VAL A 478 -35.46 -14.51 -32.22
N THR A 479 -35.97 -15.27 -33.19
CA THR A 479 -35.93 -14.90 -34.61
C THR A 479 -37.12 -14.01 -34.95
N THR A 480 -36.84 -12.83 -35.53
CA THR A 480 -37.87 -11.88 -35.97
C THR A 480 -38.65 -12.42 -37.17
N SER A 481 -39.78 -11.80 -37.49
CA SER A 481 -40.55 -12.10 -38.72
C SER A 481 -39.74 -11.86 -40.01
N THR A 482 -38.63 -11.13 -39.93
CA THR A 482 -37.72 -10.83 -41.03
C THR A 482 -36.51 -11.76 -41.08
N GLY A 483 -36.45 -12.79 -40.22
CA GLY A 483 -35.41 -13.82 -40.22
C GLY A 483 -34.16 -13.48 -39.41
N VAL A 484 -34.15 -12.37 -38.66
CA VAL A 484 -32.99 -11.96 -37.83
C VAL A 484 -33.12 -12.58 -36.45
N THR A 485 -32.17 -13.43 -36.04
CA THR A 485 -32.09 -13.91 -34.65
C THR A 485 -31.42 -12.88 -33.77
N ILE A 486 -32.10 -12.41 -32.73
CA ILE A 486 -31.58 -11.41 -31.81
C ILE A 486 -30.53 -12.03 -30.88
N GLU A 487 -29.33 -11.45 -30.83
CA GLU A 487 -28.21 -11.94 -30.02
C GLU A 487 -27.91 -11.04 -28.81
N SER A 488 -28.30 -9.76 -28.85
CA SER A 488 -28.05 -8.83 -27.74
C SER A 488 -29.00 -7.61 -27.74
N PHE A 489 -28.85 -6.73 -26.75
CA PHE A 489 -29.59 -5.47 -26.66
C PHE A 489 -28.73 -4.30 -26.18
N ALA A 490 -29.14 -3.07 -26.50
CA ALA A 490 -28.54 -1.84 -26.00
C ALA A 490 -29.07 -1.48 -24.61
N THR A 491 -28.26 -0.83 -23.77
CA THR A 491 -28.74 -0.29 -22.49
C THR A 491 -29.89 0.69 -22.69
N HIS A 492 -29.80 1.51 -23.76
CA HIS A 492 -30.88 2.39 -24.21
C HIS A 492 -32.21 1.66 -24.46
N PHE A 493 -32.18 0.38 -24.83
CA PHE A 493 -33.40 -0.41 -25.00
C PHE A 493 -34.08 -0.69 -23.65
N ILE A 494 -33.30 -0.91 -22.59
CA ILE A 494 -33.80 -1.07 -21.21
C ILE A 494 -34.46 0.23 -20.74
N ASP A 495 -33.84 1.38 -21.01
CA ASP A 495 -34.36 2.71 -20.69
C ASP A 495 -35.75 2.95 -21.30
N ARG A 496 -35.99 2.35 -22.48
CA ARG A 496 -37.25 2.44 -23.22
C ARG A 496 -38.30 1.44 -22.73
N ILE A 497 -37.88 0.29 -22.25
CA ILE A 497 -38.75 -0.69 -21.59
C ILE A 497 -39.32 -0.11 -20.29
N ILE A 498 -38.47 0.54 -19.48
CA ILE A 498 -38.89 1.13 -18.21
C ILE A 498 -39.68 2.43 -18.43
N GLY A 499 -39.16 3.33 -19.28
CA GLY A 499 -39.75 4.65 -19.53
C GLY A 499 -39.50 5.66 -18.41
N GLN A 500 -39.93 6.90 -18.66
CA GLN A 500 -39.81 8.03 -17.73
C GLN A 500 -40.98 8.08 -16.74
N THR A 501 -42.13 7.55 -17.14
CA THR A 501 -43.36 7.54 -16.36
C THR A 501 -44.15 6.25 -16.56
N SER A 502 -44.95 5.88 -15.56
CA SER A 502 -45.89 4.76 -15.62
C SER A 502 -47.24 5.15 -16.24
N THR A 503 -47.58 6.45 -16.23
CA THR A 503 -48.81 7.01 -16.79
C THR A 503 -48.52 8.11 -17.79
N PRO A 504 -49.36 8.31 -18.83
CA PRO A 504 -49.13 9.37 -19.81
C PRO A 504 -49.06 10.76 -19.17
N HIS A 505 -47.95 11.45 -19.40
CA HIS A 505 -47.77 12.87 -19.07
C HIS A 505 -47.23 13.61 -20.29
N THR A 506 -47.53 14.90 -20.37
CA THR A 506 -47.01 15.76 -21.44
C THR A 506 -45.49 15.73 -21.43
N ASP A 507 -44.89 15.53 -22.62
CA ASP A 507 -43.43 15.48 -22.84
C ASP A 507 -42.67 14.36 -22.10
N MET A 508 -43.37 13.39 -21.51
CA MET A 508 -42.76 12.22 -20.86
C MET A 508 -43.15 10.92 -21.55
N ARG A 509 -42.17 10.03 -21.69
CA ARG A 509 -42.33 8.74 -22.36
C ARG A 509 -42.77 7.64 -21.39
N CYS A 510 -43.87 6.96 -21.71
CA CYS A 510 -44.25 5.70 -21.04
C CYS A 510 -43.32 4.55 -21.43
N GLY A 511 -43.14 3.60 -20.52
CA GLY A 511 -42.43 2.35 -20.78
C GLY A 511 -43.15 1.44 -21.77
N VAL A 512 -42.46 0.37 -22.20
CA VAL A 512 -42.99 -0.69 -23.05
C VAL A 512 -42.78 -2.02 -22.34
N THR A 513 -43.80 -2.86 -22.27
CA THR A 513 -43.63 -4.20 -21.69
C THR A 513 -42.74 -5.06 -22.59
N VAL A 514 -41.93 -5.93 -21.98
CA VAL A 514 -41.05 -6.85 -22.73
C VAL A 514 -41.86 -7.73 -23.68
N ASP A 515 -43.06 -8.15 -23.27
CA ASP A 515 -43.97 -8.95 -24.10
C ASP A 515 -44.48 -8.19 -25.34
N ALA A 516 -44.82 -6.90 -25.20
CA ALA A 516 -45.23 -6.07 -26.34
C ALA A 516 -44.08 -5.87 -27.33
N ALA A 517 -42.85 -5.70 -26.83
CA ALA A 517 -41.66 -5.63 -27.68
C ALA A 517 -41.38 -6.97 -28.39
N ALA A 518 -41.52 -8.09 -27.69
CA ALA A 518 -41.36 -9.43 -28.26
C ALA A 518 -42.42 -9.72 -29.34
N ASP A 519 -43.67 -9.33 -29.10
CA ASP A 519 -44.75 -9.46 -30.09
C ASP A 519 -44.49 -8.62 -31.34
N ALA A 520 -44.01 -7.38 -31.18
CA ALA A 520 -43.64 -6.54 -32.33
C ALA A 520 -42.54 -7.14 -33.21
N LEU A 521 -41.64 -7.95 -32.62
CA LEU A 521 -40.57 -8.63 -33.35
C LEU A 521 -41.07 -9.87 -34.11
N LYS A 522 -42.01 -10.62 -33.54
CA LYS A 522 -42.53 -11.88 -34.11
C LYS A 522 -43.71 -11.66 -35.05
N ASN A 523 -44.60 -10.74 -34.70
CA ASN A 523 -45.90 -10.49 -35.35
C ASN A 523 -46.08 -8.99 -35.67
N PRO A 524 -45.20 -8.35 -36.45
CA PRO A 524 -45.36 -6.94 -36.78
C PRO A 524 -46.61 -6.70 -37.63
N VAL A 525 -47.36 -5.66 -37.27
CA VAL A 525 -48.47 -5.13 -38.08
C VAL A 525 -47.94 -4.41 -39.32
N LYS A 526 -46.73 -3.85 -39.24
CA LYS A 526 -46.05 -3.19 -40.36
C LYS A 526 -44.54 -3.34 -40.24
N LEU A 527 -43.89 -3.55 -41.38
CA LEU A 527 -42.43 -3.48 -41.48
C LEU A 527 -42.02 -2.09 -41.97
N GLY A 528 -41.05 -1.50 -41.27
CA GLY A 528 -40.36 -0.28 -41.71
C GLY A 528 -39.34 -0.58 -42.80
N SER A 529 -38.95 0.47 -43.52
CA SER A 529 -37.86 0.39 -44.49
C SER A 529 -36.54 0.05 -43.79
N VAL A 530 -35.73 -0.74 -44.47
CA VAL A 530 -34.34 -0.99 -44.09
C VAL A 530 -33.54 0.26 -44.41
N ARG A 531 -32.77 0.76 -43.43
CA ARG A 531 -31.93 1.95 -43.59
C ARG A 531 -30.49 1.65 -43.17
N THR A 532 -29.54 2.17 -43.93
CA THR A 532 -28.12 2.14 -43.59
C THR A 532 -27.73 3.48 -43.00
N LEU A 533 -27.09 3.46 -41.84
CA LEU A 533 -26.54 4.66 -41.19
C LEU A 533 -25.14 4.97 -41.71
N ASP A 534 -24.67 6.20 -41.50
CA ASP A 534 -23.36 6.68 -41.95
C ASP A 534 -22.19 5.84 -41.40
N ASN A 535 -22.39 5.17 -40.26
CA ASN A 535 -21.43 4.26 -39.65
C ASN A 535 -21.50 2.82 -40.19
N GLY A 536 -22.30 2.56 -41.23
CA GLY A 536 -22.49 1.24 -41.83
C GLY A 536 -23.51 0.33 -41.12
N ASP A 537 -24.08 0.75 -39.98
CA ASP A 537 -25.09 -0.02 -39.26
C ASP A 537 -26.41 -0.06 -40.04
N ILE A 538 -26.92 -1.27 -40.31
CA ILE A 538 -28.17 -1.47 -41.04
C ILE A 538 -29.28 -1.72 -40.03
N ARG A 539 -30.30 -0.85 -40.03
CA ARG A 539 -31.42 -0.90 -39.09
C ARG A 539 -32.75 -1.13 -39.77
N GLN A 540 -33.64 -1.85 -39.09
CA GLN A 540 -35.04 -1.98 -39.45
C GLN A 540 -35.93 -1.74 -38.23
N THR A 541 -37.05 -1.06 -38.45
CA THR A 541 -38.08 -0.84 -37.43
C THR A 541 -39.28 -1.74 -37.70
N LEU A 542 -39.67 -2.54 -36.72
CA LEU A 542 -40.84 -3.41 -36.74
C LEU A 542 -41.94 -2.78 -35.89
N TYR A 543 -43.13 -2.62 -36.47
CA TYR A 543 -44.26 -1.94 -35.84
C TYR A 543 -45.29 -2.98 -35.39
N GLY A 544 -45.29 -3.32 -34.11
CA GLY A 544 -46.30 -4.17 -33.49
C GLY A 544 -47.59 -3.43 -33.16
N LYS A 545 -48.49 -4.14 -32.47
CA LYS A 545 -49.78 -3.59 -32.02
C LYS A 545 -49.63 -2.58 -30.88
N HIS A 546 -48.72 -2.85 -29.94
CA HIS A 546 -48.53 -2.05 -28.72
C HIS A 546 -47.11 -1.47 -28.56
N ALA A 547 -46.21 -1.80 -29.49
CA ALA A 547 -44.83 -1.35 -29.45
C ALA A 547 -44.27 -1.16 -30.86
N THR A 548 -43.26 -0.31 -30.97
CA THR A 548 -42.37 -0.23 -32.14
C THR A 548 -40.97 -0.58 -31.72
N VAL A 549 -40.32 -1.51 -32.42
CA VAL A 549 -38.98 -1.99 -32.06
C VAL A 549 -38.02 -1.77 -33.21
N THR A 550 -36.88 -1.14 -32.95
CA THR A 550 -35.80 -0.97 -33.92
C THR A 550 -34.65 -1.90 -33.58
N ILE A 551 -34.21 -2.66 -34.58
CA ILE A 551 -33.09 -3.59 -34.49
C ILE A 551 -31.95 -3.16 -35.43
N SER A 552 -30.72 -3.49 -35.05
CA SER A 552 -29.60 -3.60 -35.99
C SER A 552 -29.61 -5.01 -36.58
N ILE A 553 -29.64 -5.08 -37.90
CA ILE A 553 -29.60 -6.34 -38.66
C ILE A 553 -28.17 -6.90 -38.65
N CYS A 554 -27.17 -6.03 -38.84
CA CYS A 554 -25.76 -6.42 -38.85
C CYS A 554 -25.31 -6.94 -37.48
N ASP A 555 -25.59 -6.19 -36.42
CA ASP A 555 -25.18 -6.53 -35.05
C ASP A 555 -26.18 -7.46 -34.35
N LYS A 556 -27.28 -7.81 -35.02
CA LYS A 556 -28.36 -8.66 -34.49
C LYS A 556 -28.84 -8.20 -33.11
N ARG A 557 -28.97 -6.88 -32.94
CA ARG A 557 -29.09 -6.22 -31.64
C ARG A 557 -30.35 -5.36 -31.54
N LEU A 558 -31.03 -5.41 -30.39
CA LEU A 558 -32.11 -4.46 -30.09
C LEU A 558 -31.54 -3.07 -29.78
N ILE A 559 -32.05 -2.05 -30.47
CA ILE A 559 -31.55 -0.67 -30.35
C ILE A 559 -32.52 0.20 -29.55
N GLN A 560 -33.80 0.17 -29.89
CA GLN A 560 -34.80 1.05 -29.30
C GLN A 560 -36.19 0.42 -29.34
N THR A 561 -37.03 0.71 -28.34
CA THR A 561 -38.47 0.47 -28.39
C THR A 561 -39.24 1.74 -28.06
N ASN A 562 -40.50 1.87 -28.50
CA ASN A 562 -41.41 2.92 -28.07
C ASN A 562 -42.85 2.39 -27.95
N PRO A 563 -43.66 2.90 -27.00
CA PRO A 563 -45.06 2.55 -26.91
C PRO A 563 -45.80 3.06 -28.15
N ARG A 564 -46.92 2.40 -28.49
CA ARG A 564 -47.69 2.69 -29.68
C ARG A 564 -49.17 2.85 -29.37
#